data_AF-A0A0N0FEW5-F1
#
_entry.id   AF-A0A0N0FEW5-F1
#
_cell.length_a   1.000
_cell.length_b   1.000
_cell.length_c   1.000
_cell.angle_alpha   90.00
_cell.angle_beta   90.00
_cell.angle_gamma   90.00
#
_symmetry.space_group_name_H-M   'P 1'
#
loop_
_entity.id
_entity.type
_entity.pdbx_description
1 polymer ?
#
loop_
_entity_poly.entity_id
_entity_poly.type
_entity_poly.pdbx_seq_one_letter_code
_entity_poly.pdbx_strand_id
1 'polypeptide(L)' 'MSSAKLDQIFEAIFQRPVENDEDIFDLGANSLTAIQLIGQVNEAFGANINMEQFFLTPCKQTVLAQLQVAAAADKA' A
#
# COMPACT_ATOMS: atom_id res chain seq x y z
N MET A 1 3.16 11.26 -9.16
CA MET A 1 3.27 9.98 -9.89
C MET A 1 3.08 8.78 -8.97
N SER A 2 3.73 8.74 -7.79
CA SER A 2 3.66 7.58 -6.88
C SER A 2 2.27 7.30 -6.29
N SER A 3 1.48 8.31 -5.93
CA SER A 3 0.14 8.07 -5.34
C SER A 3 -0.87 7.53 -6.36
N ALA A 4 -0.92 8.08 -7.58
CA ALA A 4 -1.91 7.69 -8.59
C ALA A 4 -1.84 6.21 -8.97
N LYS A 5 -0.63 5.63 -9.03
CA LYS A 5 -0.47 4.18 -9.29
C LYS A 5 -0.86 3.34 -8.07
N LEU A 6 -0.63 3.84 -6.86
CA LEU A 6 -1.04 3.18 -5.63
C LEU A 6 -2.57 3.16 -5.51
N ASP A 7 -3.22 4.27 -5.83
CA ASP A 7 -4.68 4.40 -5.87
C ASP A 7 -5.30 3.35 -6.80
N GLN A 8 -4.73 3.16 -7.99
CA GLN A 8 -5.20 2.13 -8.94
C GLN A 8 -5.10 0.71 -8.39
N ILE A 9 -4.04 0.38 -7.64
CA ILE A 9 -3.89 -0.96 -7.04
C ILE A 9 -4.95 -1.18 -5.96
N PHE A 10 -5.18 -0.18 -5.11
CA PHE A 10 -6.24 -0.26 -4.10
C PHE A 10 -7.62 -0.38 -4.76
N GLU A 11 -7.93 0.47 -5.73
CA GLU A 11 -9.21 0.42 -6.46
C GLU A 11 -9.43 -0.91 -7.17
N ALA A 12 -8.39 -1.51 -7.75
CA ALA A 12 -8.49 -2.83 -8.37
C ALA A 12 -8.82 -3.94 -7.37
N ILE A 13 -8.37 -3.84 -6.12
CA ILE A 13 -8.65 -4.85 -5.08
C ILE A 13 -10.01 -4.63 -4.43
N PHE A 14 -10.31 -3.39 -4.05
CA PHE A 14 -11.53 -3.05 -3.31
C PHE A 14 -12.73 -2.76 -4.23
N GLN A 15 -12.52 -2.64 -5.54
CA GLN A 15 -13.53 -2.28 -6.53
C GLN A 15 -14.21 -0.92 -6.23
N ARG A 16 -13.49 -0.06 -5.49
CA ARG A 16 -13.90 1.31 -5.13
C ARG A 16 -12.69 2.14 -4.72
N PRO A 17 -12.79 3.48 -4.75
CA PRO A 17 -11.83 4.36 -4.11
C PRO A 17 -11.72 4.05 -2.62
N VAL A 18 -10.49 4.07 -2.13
CA VAL A 18 -10.13 3.90 -0.72
C VAL A 18 -9.40 5.15 -0.28
N GLU A 19 -9.79 5.75 0.84
CA GLU A 19 -9.15 6.95 1.36
C GLU A 19 -7.73 6.64 1.89
N ASN A 20 -6.95 7.69 2.18
CA ASN A 20 -5.56 7.52 2.61
C ASN A 20 -5.44 6.85 3.98
N ASP A 21 -6.31 7.19 4.93
CA ASP A 21 -6.29 6.65 6.29
C ASP A 21 -7.31 5.52 6.52
N GLU A 22 -8.09 5.14 5.50
CA GLU A 22 -9.10 4.09 5.62
C GLU A 22 -8.44 2.74 5.90
N ASP A 23 -8.82 2.13 7.02
CA ASP A 23 -8.37 0.80 7.40
C ASP A 23 -8.96 -0.23 6.45
N ILE A 24 -8.09 -0.99 5.77
CA ILE A 24 -8.56 -1.95 4.78
C ILE A 24 -9.33 -3.12 5.39
N PHE A 25 -9.09 -3.46 6.66
CA PHE A 25 -9.81 -4.55 7.34
C PHE A 25 -11.26 -4.14 7.65
N ASP A 26 -11.51 -2.86 7.93
CA ASP A 26 -12.87 -2.32 8.06
C ASP A 26 -13.63 -2.38 6.71
N LEU A 27 -12.91 -2.38 5.59
CA LEU A 27 -13.47 -2.59 4.25
C LEU A 27 -13.69 -4.07 3.91
N GLY A 28 -13.41 -4.99 4.84
CA GLY A 28 -13.53 -6.42 4.63
C GLY A 28 -12.31 -7.08 4.00
N ALA A 29 -11.14 -6.41 3.97
CA ALA A 29 -9.89 -7.08 3.63
C ALA A 29 -9.59 -8.18 4.64
N ASN A 30 -8.86 -9.18 4.18
CA ASN A 30 -8.31 -10.23 5.04
C ASN A 30 -6.80 -10.37 4.78
N SER A 31 -6.17 -11.33 5.45
CA SER A 31 -4.74 -11.58 5.31
C SER A 31 -4.33 -11.88 3.86
N LEU A 32 -5.15 -12.59 3.09
CA LEU A 32 -4.87 -12.88 1.68
C LEU A 32 -4.93 -11.60 0.84
N THR A 33 -5.94 -10.77 1.05
CA THR A 33 -6.06 -9.45 0.41
C THR A 33 -4.84 -8.58 0.72
N ALA A 34 -4.40 -8.55 1.98
CA ALA A 34 -3.21 -7.81 2.39
C ALA A 34 -1.94 -8.33 1.70
N ILE A 35 -1.73 -9.65 1.65
CA ILE A 35 -0.58 -10.26 0.96
C ILE A 35 -0.61 -9.92 -0.54
N GLN A 36 -1.76 -10.02 -1.19
CA GLN A 36 -1.92 -9.68 -2.61
C GLN A 36 -1.67 -8.20 -2.88
N LEU A 37 -2.18 -7.32 -2.02
CA LEU A 37 -1.97 -5.87 -2.10
C LEU A 37 -0.48 -5.54 -2.01
N ILE A 38 0.19 -6.04 -0.98
CA ILE A 38 1.61 -5.78 -0.74
C ILE A 38 2.48 -6.36 -1.86
N GLY A 39 2.16 -7.55 -2.36
CA GLY A 39 2.83 -8.14 -3.52
C GLY A 39 2.75 -7.25 -4.75
N GLN A 40 1.54 -6.79 -5.11
CA GLN A 40 1.34 -5.90 -6.25
C GLN A 40 2.04 -4.55 -6.09
N VAL A 41 2.04 -3.99 -4.88
CA VAL A 41 2.77 -2.74 -4.59
C VAL A 41 4.28 -2.96 -4.78
N ASN A 42 4.85 -4.02 -4.20
CA ASN A 42 6.28 -4.32 -4.32
C ASN A 42 6.69 -4.49 -5.79
N GLU A 43 5.91 -5.24 -6.57
CA GLU A 43 6.16 -5.42 -8.01
C GLU A 43 6.00 -4.11 -8.81
N ALA A 44 4.96 -3.33 -8.52
CA ALA A 44 4.65 -2.11 -9.25
C ALA A 44 5.65 -0.98 -9.01
N PHE A 45 6.24 -0.91 -7.83
CA PHE A 45 7.13 0.17 -7.41
C PHE A 45 8.59 -0.27 -7.25
N GLY A 46 8.90 -1.56 -7.37
CA GLY A 46 10.23 -2.10 -7.08
C GLY A 46 10.63 -1.89 -5.61
N ALA A 47 9.63 -1.85 -4.72
CA ALA A 47 9.81 -1.58 -3.30
C ALA A 47 9.71 -2.85 -2.45
N ASN A 48 10.07 -2.73 -1.18
CA ASN A 48 9.87 -3.78 -0.19
C ASN A 48 9.11 -3.20 1.01
N ILE A 49 7.78 -3.24 0.97
CA ILE A 49 6.93 -2.77 2.07
C ILE A 49 7.11 -3.67 3.29
N ASN A 50 7.39 -3.04 4.43
CA ASN A 50 7.48 -3.69 5.71
C ASN A 50 6.07 -4.08 6.19
N MET A 51 5.81 -5.39 6.24
CA MET A 51 4.52 -5.93 6.68
C MET A 51 4.21 -5.60 8.14
N GLU A 52 5.19 -5.61 9.04
CA GLU A 52 4.97 -5.32 10.46
C GLU A 52 4.43 -3.89 10.66
N GLN A 53 5.03 -2.92 9.99
CA GLN A 53 4.57 -1.53 9.97
C GLN A 53 3.19 -1.39 9.31
N PHE A 54 2.94 -2.12 8.23
CA PHE A 54 1.65 -2.13 7.58
C PHE A 54 0.54 -2.64 8.50
N PHE A 55 0.76 -3.71 9.26
CA PHE A 55 -0.23 -4.24 10.20
C PHE A 55 -0.52 -3.32 11.41
N LEU A 56 0.39 -2.39 11.74
CA LEU A 56 0.13 -1.37 12.77
C LEU A 56 -0.86 -0.29 12.30
N THR A 57 -0.84 0.03 11.01
CA THR A 57 -1.71 1.04 10.42
C THR A 57 -2.01 0.61 8.97
N PRO A 58 -3.00 -0.28 8.78
CA PRO A 58 -3.25 -0.98 7.51
C PRO A 58 -4.07 -0.11 6.55
N CYS A 59 -3.50 1.04 6.21
CA CYS A 59 -4.10 2.00 5.30
C CYS A 59 -3.12 2.36 4.17
N LYS A 60 -3.66 3.02 3.15
CA LYS A 60 -2.91 3.43 1.96
C LYS A 60 -1.78 4.41 2.27
N GLN A 61 -1.99 5.30 3.24
CA GLN A 61 -1.00 6.28 3.68
C GLN A 61 0.27 5.63 4.21
N THR A 62 0.16 4.52 4.94
CA THR A 62 1.30 3.78 5.48
C THR A 62 2.19 3.23 4.36
N VAL A 63 1.57 2.69 3.31
CA VAL A 63 2.29 2.21 2.13
C VAL A 63 2.96 3.38 1.40
N LEU A 64 2.23 4.48 1.20
CA LEU A 64 2.77 5.67 0.52
C LEU A 64 3.97 6.25 1.28
N ALA A 65 3.91 6.33 2.60
CA ALA A 65 5.01 6.80 3.44
C ALA A 65 6.26 5.91 3.28
N GLN A 66 6.08 4.59 3.29
CA GLN A 66 7.19 3.65 3.09
C GLN A 66 7.83 3.79 1.70
N LEU A 67 7.02 3.98 0.65
CA LEU A 67 7.52 4.23 -0.71
C LEU A 67 8.32 5.54 -0.79
N GLN A 68 7.91 6.59 -0.08
CA GLN A 68 8.64 7.86 -0.04
C GLN A 68 10.01 7.72 0.65
N VAL A 69 10.07 6.96 1.74
CA VAL A 69 11.33 6.69 2.46
C VAL A 69 12.29 5.87 1.60
N ALA A 70 11.81 4.83 0.92
CA ALA A 70 12.62 4.01 0.03
C ALA A 70 13.18 4.83 -1.15
N ALA A 71 12.35 5.68 -1.76
CA ALA A 71 12.79 6.56 -2.85
C ALA A 71 13.80 7.63 -2.41
N ALA A 72 13.78 8.05 -1.15
CA ALA A 72 14.77 8.99 -0.59
C ALA A 72 16.12 8.30 -0.32
N ALA A 73 16.11 7.03 0.09
CA ALA A 73 17.32 6.26 0.37
C ALA A 73 18.12 5.89 -0.88
N ASP A 74 17.46 5.64 -2.03
CA ASP A 74 18.11 5.36 -3.32
C ASP A 74 18.78 6.59 -3.94
N LYS A 75 18.42 7.79 -3.48
CA LYS A 75 18.87 9.07 -4.04
C LYS A 75 20.02 9.72 -3.26
N ALA A 76 20.56 9.04 -2.24
CA ALA A 76 21.66 9.49 -1.39
C ALA A 76 22.97 8.77 -1.75
#